data_AF-A0A4Y2QK43-F1
#
_entry.id   AF-A0A4Y2QK43-F1
#
_cell.length_a   1.000
_cell.length_b   1.000
_cell.length_c   1.000
_cell.angle_alpha   90.00
_cell.angle_beta   90.00
_cell.angle_gamma   90.00
#
_symmetry.space_group_name_H-M   'P 1'
#
loop_
_entity.id
_entity.type
_entity.pdbx_description
1 polymer ?
#
loop_
_entity_poly.entity_id
_entity_poly.type
_entity_poly.pdbx_seq_one_letter_code
_entity_poly.pdbx_strand_id
1 'polypeptide(L)'
;MYGQKKYVNFACDSWHGNNPGKTMTIYDIPGIVATALPQATTEENKTADFALAGISNKNPTSFPVQNFFPDIRWTVLKPYLTDFRVIRRL
;
A
#
# COMPACT_ATOMS: atom_id res chain seq x y z
N MET A 1 -7.17 -2.33 4.55
CA MET A 1 -6.22 -3.46 4.66
C MET A 1 -6.88 -4.79 5.05
N TYR A 2 -8.21 -4.90 5.16
CA TYR A 2 -8.87 -6.16 5.50
C TYR A 2 -8.99 -7.12 4.27
N GLY A 3 -8.88 -6.59 3.04
CA GLY A 3 -9.01 -7.36 1.81
C GLY A 3 -7.79 -8.25 1.51
N GLN A 4 -6.58 -7.72 1.62
CA GLN A 4 -5.35 -8.42 1.21
C GLN A 4 -5.05 -9.66 2.06
N LYS A 5 -5.31 -9.61 3.37
CA LYS A 5 -5.11 -10.74 4.29
C LYS A 5 -6.00 -11.94 3.94
N LYS A 6 -7.22 -11.69 3.45
CA LYS A 6 -8.16 -12.74 3.05
C LYS A 6 -7.60 -13.61 1.92
N TYR A 7 -6.94 -13.00 0.93
CA TYR A 7 -6.38 -13.72 -0.22
C TYR A 7 -5.19 -14.59 0.16
N VAL A 8 -4.33 -14.10 1.06
CA VAL A 8 -3.22 -14.90 1.60
C VAL A 8 -3.76 -16.10 2.39
N ASN A 9 -4.72 -15.87 3.28
CA ASN A 9 -5.34 -16.96 4.06
C ASN A 9 -6.01 -18.00 3.15
N PHE A 10 -6.74 -17.56 2.12
CA PHE A 10 -7.37 -18.46 1.16
C PHE A 10 -6.34 -19.30 0.38
N ALA A 11 -5.25 -18.68 -0.07
CA ALA A 11 -4.16 -19.39 -0.74
C ALA A 11 -3.47 -20.40 0.19
N CYS A 12 -3.27 -20.06 1.46
CA CYS A 12 -2.76 -20.98 2.48
C CYS A 12 -3.72 -22.16 2.73
N ASP A 13 -5.02 -21.90 2.85
CA ASP A 13 -6.04 -22.95 3.05
C ASP A 13 -6.10 -23.90 1.85
N SER A 14 -6.03 -23.35 0.63
CA SER A 14 -5.94 -24.15 -0.59
C SER A 14 -4.67 -25.01 -0.63
N TRP A 15 -3.52 -24.46 -0.20
CA TRP A 15 -2.28 -25.23 -0.11
C TRP A 15 -2.41 -26.40 0.86
N HIS A 16 -3.00 -26.20 2.04
CA HIS A 16 -3.22 -27.27 3.02
C HIS A 16 -4.18 -28.35 2.49
N GLY A 17 -5.24 -27.96 1.78
CA GLY A 17 -6.17 -28.92 1.16
C GLY A 17 -5.50 -29.80 0.10
N ASN A 18 -4.55 -29.24 -0.64
CA ASN A 18 -3.80 -29.96 -1.67
C ASN A 18 -2.58 -30.74 -1.13
N ASN A 19 -2.16 -30.48 0.11
CA ASN A 19 -0.98 -31.07 0.74
C ASN A 19 -1.31 -31.68 2.12
N PRO A 20 -2.20 -32.68 2.18
CA PRO A 20 -2.60 -33.28 3.45
C PRO A 20 -1.40 -33.92 4.16
N GLY A 21 -1.26 -33.64 5.46
CA GLY A 21 -0.19 -34.18 6.30
C GLY A 21 1.19 -33.59 6.06
N LYS A 22 1.33 -32.60 5.17
CA LYS A 22 2.58 -31.86 4.96
C LYS A 22 2.52 -30.52 5.68
N THR A 23 3.65 -30.13 6.26
CA THR A 23 3.83 -28.82 6.88
C THR A 23 4.32 -27.82 5.84
N MET A 24 3.68 -26.65 5.78
CA MET A 24 4.11 -25.57 4.91
C MET A 24 5.49 -25.05 5.31
N THR A 25 6.38 -24.87 4.34
CA THR A 25 7.75 -24.40 4.56
C THR A 25 7.97 -23.03 3.92
N ILE A 26 9.10 -22.40 4.20
CA ILE A 26 9.47 -21.12 3.61
C ILE A 26 9.60 -21.17 2.07
N TYR A 27 9.82 -22.36 1.50
CA TYR A 27 9.95 -22.58 0.06
C TYR A 27 8.60 -22.63 -0.66
N ASP A 28 7.51 -22.83 0.08
CA ASP A 28 6.14 -22.83 -0.45
C ASP A 28 5.57 -21.40 -0.54
N ILE A 29 6.13 -20.47 0.24
CA ILE A 29 5.69 -19.07 0.32
C ILE A 29 5.69 -18.38 -1.05
N PRO A 30 6.71 -18.50 -1.92
CA PRO A 30 6.68 -17.91 -3.25
C PRO A 30 5.47 -18.35 -4.09
N GLY A 31 5.06 -19.62 -3.99
CA GLY A 31 3.88 -20.14 -4.69
C GLY A 31 2.57 -19.59 -4.12
N ILE A 32 2.49 -19.44 -2.79
CA ILE A 32 1.33 -18.82 -2.12
C ILE A 32 1.23 -17.33 -2.47
N VAL A 33 2.34 -16.61 -2.50
CA VAL A 33 2.36 -15.19 -2.89
C VAL A 33 1.98 -15.03 -4.37
N ALA A 34 2.46 -15.91 -5.25
CA ALA A 34 2.11 -15.87 -6.67
C ALA A 34 0.61 -16.05 -6.93
N THR A 35 -0.10 -16.79 -6.07
CA THR A 35 -1.56 -16.98 -6.19
C THR A 35 -2.35 -15.86 -5.50
N ALA A 36 -1.90 -15.40 -4.33
CA ALA A 36 -2.60 -14.38 -3.55
C ALA A 36 -2.42 -12.95 -4.13
N LEU A 37 -1.25 -12.63 -4.68
CA LEU A 37 -0.89 -11.27 -5.09
C LEU A 37 -1.76 -10.73 -6.26
N PRO A 38 -2.02 -11.49 -7.34
CA PRO A 38 -2.90 -11.02 -8.42
C PRO A 38 -4.33 -10.73 -7.92
N GLN A 39 -4.83 -11.56 -7.00
CA GLN A 39 -6.15 -11.40 -6.41
C GLN A 39 -6.21 -10.17 -5.50
N ALA A 40 -5.17 -9.93 -4.70
CA ALA A 40 -5.10 -8.79 -3.79
C ALA A 40 -4.91 -7.43 -4.49
N THR A 41 -4.41 -7.44 -5.74
CA THR A 41 -4.01 -6.21 -6.46
C THR A 41 -4.97 -5.79 -7.56
N THR A 42 -6.15 -6.41 -7.66
CA THR A 42 -7.21 -5.96 -8.57
C THR A 42 -7.66 -4.53 -8.24
N GLU A 43 -8.14 -3.80 -9.25
CA GLU A 43 -8.55 -2.39 -9.09
C GLU A 43 -9.70 -2.25 -8.08
N GLU A 44 -10.62 -3.20 -8.03
CA GLU A 44 -11.70 -3.22 -7.04
C GLU A 44 -11.16 -3.37 -5.61
N ASN A 45 -10.17 -4.25 -5.41
CA ASN A 45 -9.59 -4.48 -4.09
C ASN A 45 -8.73 -3.31 -3.62
N LYS A 46 -7.98 -2.69 -4.52
CA LYS A 46 -7.23 -1.46 -4.23
C LYS A 46 -8.18 -0.34 -3.81
N THR A 47 -9.21 -0.08 -4.60
CA THR A 47 -10.18 1.00 -4.31
C THR A 47 -10.98 0.74 -3.05
N ALA A 48 -11.37 -0.51 -2.76
CA ALA A 48 -12.02 -0.90 -1.51
C ALA A 48 -11.12 -0.68 -0.28
N ASP A 49 -9.83 -1.01 -0.37
CA ASP A 49 -8.89 -0.79 0.72
C ASP A 49 -8.61 0.70 0.98
N PHE A 50 -8.56 1.53 -0.07
CA PHE A 50 -8.49 2.99 0.07
C PHE A 50 -9.77 3.57 0.67
N ALA A 51 -10.94 3.14 0.20
CA ALA A 51 -12.23 3.56 0.73
C ALA A 51 -12.38 3.20 2.23
N LEU A 52 -11.93 2.01 2.65
CA LEU A 52 -11.93 1.60 4.06
C LEU A 52 -11.03 2.49 4.93
N ALA A 53 -9.94 3.01 4.37
CA ALA A 53 -9.07 3.96 5.07
C ALA A 53 -9.64 5.39 5.11
N GLY A 54 -10.84 5.62 4.55
CA GLY A 54 -11.42 6.96 4.38
C GLY A 54 -10.69 7.80 3.33
N ILE A 55 -9.82 7.18 2.53
CA ILE A 55 -9.01 7.83 1.50
C ILE A 55 -9.66 7.55 0.16
N SER A 56 -10.21 8.57 -0.51
CA SER A 56 -10.74 8.39 -1.85
C SER A 56 -9.59 8.31 -2.87
N ASN A 57 -9.58 7.28 -3.73
CA ASN A 57 -8.61 7.13 -4.83
C ASN A 57 -8.83 8.13 -5.99
N LYS A 58 -9.49 9.27 -5.76
CA LYS A 58 -9.97 10.16 -6.84
C LYS A 58 -9.56 11.62 -6.72
N ASN A 59 -8.59 11.98 -5.88
CA ASN A 59 -7.99 13.30 -6.02
C ASN A 59 -6.59 13.38 -5.44
N PRO A 60 -5.54 13.65 -6.24
CA PRO A 60 -4.21 13.95 -5.70
C PRO A 60 -4.18 15.24 -4.86
N THR A 61 -5.27 16.01 -4.83
CA THR A 61 -5.46 17.19 -3.98
C THR A 61 -6.10 16.90 -2.62
N SER A 62 -6.56 15.66 -2.35
CA SER A 62 -7.21 15.30 -1.08
C SER A 62 -6.25 15.24 0.11
N PHE A 63 -4.96 15.35 -0.17
CA PHE A 63 -3.88 15.34 0.81
C PHE A 63 -3.26 16.73 0.91
N PRO A 64 -3.88 17.68 1.63
CA PRO A 64 -3.22 18.93 1.93
C PRO A 64 -1.93 18.62 2.70
N VAL A 65 -0.81 19.23 2.28
CA VAL A 65 0.52 19.06 2.90
C VAL A 65 0.46 19.27 4.42
N GLN A 66 -0.47 20.09 4.88
CA GLN A 66 -0.78 20.36 6.29
C GLN A 66 -1.16 19.10 7.10
N ASN A 67 -1.76 18.08 6.48
CA ASN A 67 -2.13 16.84 7.16
C ASN A 67 -0.95 15.86 7.31
N PHE A 68 0.12 16.00 6.52
CA PHE A 68 1.32 15.15 6.64
C PHE A 68 2.37 15.75 7.58
N PHE A 69 2.31 17.07 7.82
CA PHE A 69 3.26 17.78 8.66
C PHE A 69 2.50 18.80 9.52
N PRO A 70 1.97 18.41 10.70
CA PRO A 70 1.15 19.29 11.52
C PRO A 70 1.91 20.50 12.09
N ASP A 71 3.24 20.57 11.93
CA ASP A 71 4.05 21.59 12.58
C ASP A 71 5.24 22.14 11.78
N ILE A 72 5.26 21.97 10.44
CA ILE A 72 6.16 22.81 9.64
C ILE A 72 5.50 24.18 9.47
N ARG A 73 5.68 25.04 10.46
CA ARG A 73 5.31 26.45 10.30
C ARG A 73 6.10 27.02 9.13
N TRP A 74 5.43 27.69 8.20
CA TRP A 74 6.06 28.39 7.06
C TRP A 74 7.23 29.30 7.48
N THR A 75 7.30 29.71 8.74
CA THR A 75 8.42 30.44 9.34
C THR A 75 9.74 29.67 9.34
N VAL A 76 9.71 28.33 9.40
CA VAL A 76 10.91 27.46 9.45
C VAL A 76 11.46 27.17 8.05
N LEU A 77 10.60 27.05 7.04
CA LEU A 77 10.99 26.75 5.66
C LEU A 77 11.30 27.97 4.79
N LYS A 78 10.87 29.17 5.18
CA LYS A 78 11.14 30.42 4.44
C LYS A 78 12.59 30.58 3.97
N PRO A 79 13.63 30.35 4.79
CA PRO A 79 15.01 30.52 4.34
C PRO A 79 15.47 29.45 3.33
N TYR A 80 14.86 28.26 3.31
CA TYR A 80 15.21 27.17 2.38
C TYR A 80 14.48 27.25 1.03
N LEU A 81 13.30 27.88 1.02
CA LEU A 81 12.52 28.06 -0.21
C LEU A 81 12.93 29.32 -0.96
N THR A 82 13.52 30.33 -0.32
CA THR A 82 13.95 31.56 -1.04
C THR A 82 15.05 31.33 -2.08
N ASP A 83 15.72 30.18 -2.07
CA ASP A 83 16.78 29.85 -3.02
C ASP A 83 16.27 29.07 -4.25
N PHE A 84 15.12 29.48 -4.81
CA PHE A 84 14.54 28.93 -6.04
C PHE A 84 15.42 29.11 -7.31
N ARG A 85 16.65 29.64 -7.19
CA ARG A 85 17.57 29.76 -8.33
C ARG A 85 18.29 28.45 -8.68
N VAL A 86 18.20 27.41 -7.85
CA VAL A 86 18.94 26.15 -8.08
C VAL A 86 18.10 25.07 -8.79
N ILE A 87 16.76 25.18 -8.83
CA ILE A 87 15.88 24.08 -9.33
C ILE A 87 15.56 24.20 -10.85
N ARG A 88 16.18 25.12 -11.60
CA ARG A 88 16.00 25.23 -13.08
C ARG A 88 17.18 24.73 -13.93
N ARG A 89 17.87 23.68 -13.50
CA ARG A 89 18.70 22.85 -14.39
C ARG A 89 18.78 21.42 -13.85
N LEU A 90 17.77 20.61 -14.14
CA LEU A 90 17.87 19.20 -14.51
C LEU A 90 16.58 18.82 -15.24
#